data_AF-A0A1H7IRC6-F1
#
_entry.id   AF-A0A1H7IRC6-F1
#
_cell.length_a   1.000
_cell.length_b   1.000
_cell.length_c   1.000
_cell.angle_alpha   90.00
_cell.angle_beta   90.00
_cell.angle_gamma   90.00
#
_symmetry.space_group_name_H-M   'P 1'
#
loop_
_entity.id
_entity.type
_entity.pdbx_description
1 polymer ?
#
loop_
_entity_poly.entity_id
_entity_poly.type
_entity_poly.pdbx_seq_one_letter_code
_entity_poly.pdbx_strand_id
1 'polypeptide(L)' 'MQEKGISQYALIKAGIDNKTLDSLKKSKNITLLTLEKLCNILECTPNDVIEFIP' A
#
# COMPACT_ATOMS: atom_id res chain seq x y z
N MET A 1 6.58 -4.06 -0.66
CA MET A 1 6.17 -4.67 -1.95
C MET A 1 7.30 -5.43 -2.60
N GLN A 2 8.48 -4.83 -2.80
CA GLN A 2 9.66 -5.53 -3.34
C GLN A 2 10.04 -6.76 -2.51
N GLU A 3 10.01 -6.65 -1.18
CA GLU A 3 10.28 -7.76 -0.26
C GLU A 3 9.32 -8.95 -0.45
N LYS A 4 8.05 -8.68 -0.75
CA LYS A 4 7.04 -9.71 -1.06
C LYS A 4 7.01 -10.12 -2.54
N GLY A 5 7.89 -9.58 -3.38
CA GLY A 5 7.92 -9.84 -4.83
C GLY A 5 6.67 -9.39 -5.61
N ILE A 6 5.86 -8.49 -5.03
CA ILE A 6 4.57 -8.08 -5.61
C ILE A 6 4.79 -6.96 -6.64
N SER A 7 4.35 -7.20 -7.87
CA SER A 7 4.44 -6.21 -8.96
C SER A 7 3.36 -5.13 -8.84
N GLN A 8 3.62 -3.97 -9.44
CA GLN A 8 2.62 -2.89 -9.51
C GLN A 8 1.34 -3.36 -10.22
N TYR A 9 1.48 -4.16 -11.27
CA TYR A 9 0.35 -4.72 -12.02
C TYR A 9 -0.54 -5.60 -11.14
N ALA A 10 0.04 -6.41 -10.25
CA ALA A 10 -0.73 -7.25 -9.32
C ALA A 10 -1.61 -6.41 -8.39
N LEU A 11 -1.12 -5.27 -7.92
CA LEU A 11 -1.85 -4.36 -7.04
C LEU A 11 -2.99 -3.65 -7.78
N ILE A 12 -2.77 -3.28 -9.03
CA ILE A 12 -3.82 -2.72 -9.89
C ILE A 12 -4.93 -3.73 -10.11
N LYS A 13 -4.57 -4.99 -10.42
CA LYS A 13 -5.54 -6.08 -10.58
C LYS A 13 -6.30 -6.38 -9.28
N ALA A 14 -5.67 -6.17 -8.13
CA ALA A 14 -6.27 -6.34 -6.81
C ALA A 14 -7.13 -5.14 -6.35
N GLY A 15 -7.23 -4.07 -7.15
CA GLY A 15 -8.14 -2.95 -6.89
C GLY A 15 -7.48 -1.67 -6.35
N ILE A 16 -6.15 -1.58 -6.36
CA ILE A 16 -5.44 -0.32 -6.09
C ILE A 16 -5.25 0.46 -7.38
N ASP A 17 -5.86 1.62 -7.49
CA ASP A 17 -5.73 2.45 -8.68
C ASP A 17 -4.31 3.03 -8.84
N ASN A 18 -3.97 3.38 -10.08
CA ASN A 18 -2.64 3.90 -10.43
C ASN A 18 -2.30 5.22 -9.71
N LYS A 19 -3.29 6.07 -9.39
CA LYS A 19 -3.07 7.35 -8.71
C LYS A 19 -2.69 7.11 -7.24
N THR A 20 -3.29 6.13 -6.59
CA THR A 20 -2.89 5.67 -5.25
C THR A 20 -1.46 5.14 -5.26
N LEU A 21 -1.10 4.30 -6.22
CA LEU A 21 0.28 3.78 -6.36
C LEU A 21 1.31 4.88 -6.62
N ASP A 22 0.99 5.85 -7.48
CA ASP A 22 1.86 7.00 -7.75
C ASP A 22 2.03 7.89 -6.50
N SER A 23 0.97 8.05 -5.71
CA SER A 23 1.01 8.80 -4.46
C SER A 23 1.90 8.13 -3.41
N LEU A 24 1.80 6.80 -3.27
CA LEU A 24 2.65 5.99 -2.39
C LEU A 24 4.13 6.11 -2.79
N LYS A 25 4.47 6.00 -4.08
CA LYS A 25 5.86 6.15 -4.56
C LYS A 25 6.46 7.52 -4.29
N LYS A 26 5.61 8.56 -4.24
CA LYS A 26 6.01 9.95 -3.97
C LYS A 26 5.95 10.30 -2.49
N SER A 27 5.81 9.30 -1.61
CA SER A 27 5.72 9.49 -0.15
C SER A 27 4.63 10.50 0.26
N LYS A 28 3.51 10.51 -0.47
CA LYS A 28 2.35 11.32 -0.11
C LYS A 28 1.52 10.64 0.98
N ASN A 29 0.80 11.45 1.75
CA ASN A 29 -0.15 10.98 2.74
C ASN A 29 -1.22 10.08 2.09
N ILE A 30 -1.66 9.08 2.84
CA ILE A 30 -2.74 8.17 2.46
C ILE A 30 -3.88 8.21 3.49
N THR A 31 -5.03 7.70 3.11
CA THR A 31 -6.18 7.53 4.01
C THR A 31 -6.13 6.18 4.71
N LEU A 32 -6.83 6.03 5.83
CA LEU A 32 -7.01 4.72 6.48
C LEU A 32 -7.69 3.69 5.57
N LEU A 33 -8.60 4.12 4.69
CA LEU A 33 -9.22 3.24 3.68
C LEU A 33 -8.18 2.70 2.68
N THR A 34 -7.21 3.52 2.29
CA THR A 34 -6.10 3.10 1.43
C THR A 34 -5.21 2.09 2.16
N LEU A 35 -4.93 2.33 3.44
CA LEU A 35 -4.14 1.44 4.28
C LEU A 35 -4.83 0.08 4.45
N GLU A 36 -6.13 0.06 4.77
CA GLU A 36 -6.93 -1.17 4.86
C GLU A 36 -6.86 -2.00 3.58
N LYS A 37 -7.06 -1.38 2.42
CA LYS A 37 -6.96 -2.06 1.12
C LYS A 37 -5.58 -2.64 0.87
N LEU A 38 -4.52 -1.88 1.17
CA LEU A 38 -3.15 -2.36 1.06
C LEU A 38 -2.92 -3.58 1.95
N CYS A 39 -3.36 -3.49 3.22
CA CYS A 39 -3.24 -4.58 4.20
C CYS A 39 -3.96 -5.86 3.76
N ASN A 40 -5.18 -5.72 3.23
CA ASN A 40 -5.94 -6.86 2.71
C ASN A 40 -5.26 -7.54 1.51
N ILE A 41 -4.63 -6.75 0.62
CA ILE A 41 -3.97 -7.28 -0.59
C ILE A 41 -2.60 -7.86 -0.28
N LEU A 42 -1.88 -7.24 0.65
CA LEU A 42 -0.53 -7.62 1.02
C LEU A 42 -0.49 -8.65 2.14
N GLU A 43 -1.64 -9.07 2.68
CA GLU A 43 -1.75 -9.94 3.85
C GLU A 43 -0.86 -9.40 4.99
N CYS A 44 -1.15 -8.18 5.43
CA CYS A 44 -0.47 -7.54 6.54
C CYS A 44 -1.44 -6.79 7.44
N THR A 45 -0.95 -6.35 8.59
CA THR A 45 -1.67 -5.48 9.52
C THR A 45 -1.16 -4.04 9.37
N PRO A 46 -1.94 -3.03 9.81
CA PRO A 46 -1.49 -1.64 9.77
C PRO A 46 -0.10 -1.41 10.40
N ASN A 47 0.18 -2.10 11.51
CA ASN A 47 1.45 -2.00 12.23
C ASN A 47 2.65 -2.52 11.43
N ASP A 48 2.43 -3.31 10.39
CA ASP A 48 3.49 -3.78 9.49
C ASP A 48 3.86 -2.74 8.43
N VAL A 49 3.07 -1.66 8.29
CA VAL A 49 3.19 -0.67 7.20
C VAL A 49 3.40 0.76 7.72
N ILE A 50 2.94 1.05 8.94
CA ILE A 50 3.10 2.37 9.57
C ILE A 50 3.94 2.28 10.83
N GLU A 51 4.74 3.32 11.06
CA GLU A 51 5.49 3.53 12.30
C GLU A 51 5.25 4.97 12.77
N PHE A 52 5.07 5.15 14.07
CA PHE A 52 5.05 6.47 14.69
C PHE A 52 6.48 6.86 15.05
N ILE A 53 7.01 7.84 14.33
CA ILE A 53 8.34 8.40 14.61
C ILE A 53 8.16 9.54 15.64
N PRO A 54 8.86 9.50 16.79
CA PRO A 54 8.86 10.59 17.78
C PRO A 54 9.63 11.83 17.30
#